data_AF-A0A820ZFI1-F1
#
_entry.id   AF-A0A820ZFI1-F1
#
_cell.length_a   1.000
_cell.length_b   1.000
_cell.length_c   1.000
_cell.angle_alpha   90.00
_cell.angle_beta   90.00
_cell.angle_gamma   90.00
#
_symmetry.space_group_name_H-M   'P 1'
#
loop_
_entity.id
_entity.type
_entity.pdbx_description
1 polymer ?
#
loop_
_entity_poly.entity_id
_entity_poly.type
_entity_poly.pdbx_seq_one_letter_code
_entity_poly.pdbx_strand_id
1 'polypeptide(L)'
;MVESANHNVRSTQQIDVLTKREQELNADLIQHNLFIEKHENLFKKLLIPMFEDLFGLIAAQNQDKKGNTLDADLKCKLERYLVQLKKTRE
;
A
#
# COMPACT_ATOMS: atom_id res chain seq x y z
N MET A 1 -52.37 3.29 23.03
CA MET A 1 -52.00 2.16 22.15
C MET A 1 -51.44 2.60 20.79
N VAL A 2 -51.92 3.68 20.17
CA VAL A 2 -51.40 4.16 18.86
C VAL A 2 -49.98 4.74 18.94
N GLU A 3 -49.63 5.40 20.05
CA GLU A 3 -48.29 6.01 20.24
C GLU A 3 -47.16 4.98 20.35
N SER A 4 -47.39 3.83 20.99
CA SER A 4 -46.36 2.78 21.08
C SER A 4 -46.17 2.03 19.76
N ALA A 5 -47.23 1.92 18.95
CA ALA A 5 -47.14 1.39 17.59
C ALA A 5 -46.33 2.33 16.67
N ASN A 6 -46.57 3.63 16.74
CA ASN A 6 -45.77 4.64 16.01
C ASN A 6 -44.31 4.70 16.48
N HIS A 7 -44.07 4.56 17.79
CA HIS A 7 -42.71 4.47 18.33
C HIS A 7 -41.97 3.22 17.82
N ASN A 8 -42.63 2.06 17.81
CA ASN A 8 -42.04 0.83 17.28
C ASN A 8 -41.72 0.94 15.78
N VAL A 9 -42.62 1.49 14.97
CA VAL A 9 -42.37 1.68 13.51
C VAL A 9 -41.15 2.58 13.29
N ARG A 10 -41.01 3.66 14.07
CA ARG A 10 -39.86 4.56 13.99
C ARG A 10 -38.56 3.87 14.42
N SER A 11 -38.59 3.06 15.47
CA SER A 11 -37.43 2.28 15.92
C SER A 11 -37.01 1.23 14.89
N THR A 12 -37.95 0.54 14.26
CA THR A 12 -37.65 -0.43 13.18
C THR A 12 -37.02 0.25 11.97
N GLN A 13 -37.54 1.40 11.53
CA GLN A 13 -36.95 2.17 10.43
C GLN A 13 -35.52 2.65 10.74
N GLN A 14 -35.24 3.02 11.99
CA GLN A 14 -33.88 3.38 12.41
C GLN A 14 -32.93 2.18 12.38
N ILE A 15 -33.39 1.00 12.80
CA ILE A 15 -32.62 -0.24 12.71
C ILE A 15 -32.31 -0.56 11.25
N ASP A 16 -33.29 -0.48 10.35
CA ASP A 16 -33.08 -0.76 8.92
C ASP A 16 -32.04 0.18 8.28
N VAL A 17 -32.06 1.46 8.64
CA VAL A 17 -31.06 2.44 8.17
C VAL A 17 -29.67 2.11 8.72
N LEU A 18 -29.57 1.72 10.00
CA LEU A 18 -28.30 1.33 10.60
C LEU A 18 -27.75 0.05 9.98
N THR A 19 -28.58 -0.97 9.77
CA THR A 19 -28.20 -2.22 9.11
C THR A 19 -27.74 -1.97 7.68
N LYS A 20 -28.42 -1.10 6.94
CA LYS A 20 -27.98 -0.73 5.58
C LYS A 20 -26.62 -0.04 5.60
N ARG A 21 -26.40 0.91 6.50
CA ARG A 21 -25.10 1.60 6.65
C ARG A 21 -23.98 0.66 7.07
N GLU A 22 -24.27 -0.31 7.93
CA GLU A 22 -23.31 -1.35 8.32
C GLU A 22 -22.90 -2.19 7.11
N GLN A 23 -23.86 -2.58 6.26
CA GLN A 23 -23.58 -3.33 5.03
C GLN A 23 -22.74 -2.52 4.03
N GLU A 24 -23.07 -1.24 3.84
CA GLU A 24 -22.30 -0.32 2.99
C GLU A 24 -20.87 -0.16 3.52
N LEU A 25 -20.70 0.06 4.82
CA LEU A 25 -19.38 0.18 5.45
C LEU A 25 -18.55 -1.10 5.32
N ASN A 26 -19.18 -2.26 5.48
CA ASN A 26 -18.51 -3.55 5.30
C ASN A 26 -18.06 -3.75 3.84
N ALA A 27 -18.88 -3.34 2.86
CA ALA A 27 -18.50 -3.38 1.45
C ALA A 27 -17.30 -2.47 1.16
N ASP A 28 -17.31 -1.24 1.69
CA ASP A 28 -16.21 -0.28 1.55
C ASP A 28 -14.91 -0.82 2.18
N LEU A 29 -14.99 -1.41 3.37
CA LEU A 29 -13.85 -2.04 4.05
C LEU A 29 -13.24 -3.16 3.21
N ILE A 30 -14.07 -4.04 2.64
CA ILE A 30 -13.61 -5.13 1.77
C ILE A 30 -12.90 -4.58 0.53
N GLN A 31 -13.49 -3.56 -0.10
CA GLN A 31 -12.92 -2.94 -1.30
C GLN A 31 -11.57 -2.25 -0.99
N HIS A 32 -11.48 -1.51 0.12
CA HIS A 32 -10.23 -0.88 0.53
C HIS A 32 -9.14 -1.90 0.86
N ASN A 33 -9.48 -3.00 1.54
CA ASN A 33 -8.53 -4.08 1.81
C ASN A 33 -7.99 -4.70 0.51
N LEU A 34 -8.85 -4.93 -0.48
CA LEU A 34 -8.43 -5.41 -1.80
C LEU A 34 -7.50 -4.42 -2.52
N PHE A 35 -7.77 -3.12 -2.43
CA PHE A 35 -6.87 -2.12 -3.00
C PHE A 35 -5.52 -2.08 -2.29
N ILE A 36 -5.51 -2.12 -0.97
CA ILE A 36 -4.28 -2.17 -0.17
C ILE A 36 -3.46 -3.40 -0.58
N GLU A 37 -4.08 -4.58 -0.65
CA GLU A 37 -3.40 -5.81 -1.05
C GLU A 37 -2.83 -5.72 -2.47
N LYS A 38 -3.59 -5.16 -3.42
CA LYS A 38 -3.11 -4.94 -4.80
C LYS A 38 -1.94 -3.98 -4.84
N HIS A 39 -2.01 -2.88 -4.10
CA HIS A 39 -0.93 -1.90 -4.01
C HIS A 39 0.30 -2.51 -3.35
N GLU A 40 0.15 -3.21 -2.23
CA GLU A 40 1.25 -3.93 -1.59
C GLU A 40 1.91 -4.92 -2.55
N ASN A 41 1.12 -5.69 -3.30
CA ASN A 41 1.66 -6.60 -4.30
C ASN A 41 2.41 -5.85 -5.41
N LEU A 42 1.85 -4.76 -5.94
CA LEU A 42 2.51 -3.94 -6.97
C LEU A 42 3.85 -3.38 -6.47
N PHE A 43 3.87 -2.79 -5.27
CA PHE A 43 5.08 -2.21 -4.71
C PHE A 43 6.10 -3.29 -4.33
N LYS A 44 5.70 -4.29 -3.52
CA LYS A 44 6.62 -5.28 -2.95
C LYS A 44 7.11 -6.31 -3.97
N LYS A 45 6.28 -6.71 -4.96
CA LYS A 45 6.63 -7.77 -5.91
C LYS A 45 7.12 -7.25 -7.26
N LEU A 46 6.76 -6.03 -7.66
CA LEU A 46 7.16 -5.49 -8.96
C LEU A 46 8.11 -4.31 -8.81
N LEU A 47 7.66 -3.22 -8.19
CA LEU A 47 8.42 -1.96 -8.20
C LEU A 47 9.72 -2.07 -7.38
N ILE A 48 9.68 -2.65 -6.19
CA ILE A 48 10.89 -2.80 -5.35
C ILE A 48 11.96 -3.65 -6.08
N PRO A 49 11.66 -4.87 -6.57
CA PRO A 49 12.65 -5.65 -7.33
C PRO A 49 13.16 -4.92 -8.58
N MET A 50 12.27 -4.24 -9.32
CA MET A 50 12.67 -3.47 -10.50
C MET A 50 13.65 -2.33 -10.16
N PHE A 51 13.45 -1.63 -9.04
CA PHE A 51 14.40 -0.61 -8.58
C PHE A 51 15.72 -1.21 -8.10
N GLU A 52 15.69 -2.36 -7.42
CA GLU A 52 16.92 -3.08 -7.04
C GLU A 52 17.76 -3.43 -8.28
N ASP A 53 17.12 -3.98 -9.32
CA ASP A 53 17.79 -4.30 -10.60
C ASP A 53 18.34 -3.05 -11.29
N LEU A 54 17.55 -1.98 -11.34
CA LEU A 54 17.96 -0.71 -11.95
C LEU A 54 19.16 -0.10 -11.22
N PHE A 55 19.14 -0.09 -9.88
CA PHE A 55 20.25 0.43 -9.09
C PHE A 55 21.50 -0.43 -9.25
N GLY A 56 21.35 -1.75 -9.36
CA GLY A 56 22.45 -2.66 -9.69
C GLY A 56 23.07 -2.35 -11.06
N LEU A 57 22.25 -2.12 -12.08
CA LEU A 57 22.69 -1.72 -13.42
C LEU A 57 23.46 -0.39 -13.39
N ILE A 58 22.92 0.64 -12.72
CA ILE A 58 23.60 1.94 -12.61
C ILE A 58 24.91 1.79 -11.84
N ALA A 59 24.94 1.02 -10.76
CA ALA A 59 26.14 0.78 -9.98
C ALA A 59 27.24 0.06 -10.79
N ALA A 60 26.86 -0.90 -11.64
CA ALA A 60 27.78 -1.59 -12.54
C ALA A 60 28.38 -0.66 -13.60
N GLN A 61 27.59 0.31 -14.10
CA GLN A 61 28.09 1.35 -15.02
C GLN A 61 28.96 2.40 -14.32
N ASN A 62 28.83 2.55 -13.00
CA ASN A 62 29.62 3.48 -12.18
C ASN A 62 30.99 2.91 -11.77
N GLN A 63 31.58 2.06 -12.62
CA GLN A 63 32.88 1.46 -12.41
C GLN A 63 33.77 1.66 -13.62
N ASP A 64 35.07 1.89 -13.40
CA ASP A 64 36.07 1.92 -14.46
C ASP A 64 36.41 0.49 -14.93
N LYS A 65 37.27 0.38 -15.95
CA LYS A 65 37.73 -0.92 -16.48
C LYS A 65 38.51 -1.78 -15.47
N LYS A 66 38.92 -1.20 -14.35
CA LYS A 66 39.65 -1.86 -13.24
C LYS A 66 38.73 -2.14 -12.05
N GLY A 67 37.43 -1.84 -12.14
CA GLY A 67 36.43 -2.02 -11.07
C GLY A 67 36.42 -0.91 -10.01
N ASN A 68 37.15 0.19 -10.22
CA ASN A 68 37.13 1.32 -9.28
C ASN A 68 35.88 2.16 -9.49
N THR A 69 35.30 2.66 -8.39
CA THR A 69 34.14 3.55 -8.45
C THR A 69 34.50 4.86 -9.15
N LEU A 70 33.73 5.23 -10.18
CA LEU A 70 33.91 6.49 -10.92
C LEU A 70 33.35 7.68 -10.14
N ASP A 71 32.12 7.55 -9.63
CA ASP A 71 31.43 8.54 -8.83
C ASP A 71 31.08 7.96 -7.44
N ALA A 72 31.85 8.37 -6.43
CA ALA A 72 31.65 7.92 -5.05
C ALA A 72 30.32 8.41 -4.44
N ASP A 73 29.85 9.60 -4.83
CA ASP A 73 28.59 10.16 -4.34
C ASP A 73 27.40 9.38 -4.90
N LEU A 74 27.45 9.03 -6.18
CA LEU A 74 26.44 8.17 -6.81
C LEU A 74 26.39 6.81 -6.12
N LYS A 75 27.54 6.18 -5.87
CA LYS A 75 27.60 4.91 -5.12
C LYS A 75 26.92 5.03 -3.75
N CYS A 76 27.28 6.04 -2.97
CA CYS A 76 26.69 6.29 -1.65
C CYS A 76 25.17 6.51 -1.71
N LYS A 77 24.66 7.21 -2.73
CA LYS A 77 23.22 7.43 -2.92
C LYS A 77 22.50 6.12 -3.25
N LEU A 78 23.03 5.32 -4.17
CA LEU A 78 22.44 4.03 -4.55
C LEU A 78 22.40 3.05 -3.37
N GLU A 79 23.49 2.95 -2.59
CA GLU A 79 23.52 2.13 -1.37
C GLU A 79 22.46 2.59 -0.36
N ARG A 80 22.30 3.90 -0.17
CA ARG A 80 21.27 4.45 0.71
C ARG A 80 19.86 4.10 0.24
N TYR A 81 19.58 4.20 -1.05
CA TYR A 81 18.27 3.84 -1.61
C TYR A 81 17.98 2.35 -1.48
N LEU A 82 18.96 1.48 -1.71
CA LEU A 82 18.82 0.03 -1.49
C LEU A 82 18.50 -0.28 -0.02
N VAL A 83 19.15 0.38 0.94
CA VAL A 83 18.83 0.22 2.36
C VAL A 83 17.41 0.66 2.68
N GLN A 84 16.94 1.78 2.08
CA GLN A 84 15.56 2.24 2.27
C GLN A 84 14.54 1.28 1.67
N LEU A 85 14.80 0.71 0.49
CA LEU A 85 13.93 -0.29 -0.13
C LEU A 85 13.81 -1.56 0.70
N LYS A 86 14.93 -2.03 1.28
CA LYS A 86 14.93 -3.20 2.18
C LYS A 86 14.06 -2.97 3.42
N LYS A 87 14.15 -1.79 4.04
CA LYS A 87 13.31 -1.41 5.19
C LYS A 87 11.82 -1.36 4.86
N THR A 88 11.45 -1.06 3.62
CA THR A 88 10.04 -1.05 3.17
C THR A 88 9.50 -2.46 2.93
N ARG A 89 10.37 -3.46 2.81
CA ARG A 89 10.01 -4.86 2.59
C ARG A 89 9.80 -5.63 3.90
N GLU A 90 10.57 -5.29 4.94
CA GLU A 90 10.44 -5.75 6.32
C GLU A 90 9.17 -5.20 6.99
#